data_AF-A0A7X3RC59-F1
#
_entry.id   AF-A0A7X3RC59-F1
#
_cell.length_a   1.000
_cell.length_b   1.000
_cell.length_c   1.000
_cell.angle_alpha   90.00
_cell.angle_beta   90.00
_cell.angle_gamma   90.00
#
_symmetry.space_group_name_H-M   'P 1'
#
loop_
_entity.id
_entity.type
_entity.pdbx_description
1 polymer ?
#
loop_
_entity_poly.entity_id
_entity_poly.type
_entity_poly.pdbx_seq_one_letter_code
_entity_poly.pdbx_strand_id
1 'polypeptide(L)'
;MTMKEIYRPSLWFQLFLASVMGIFVYNTFAYAENEEDWMPDSALREVVSEQLGVENFTQADMLRLPNLIAIGRNIVNLKGLEHAKNLGFLDLGGNQISDLHPLAGLTSLE
;
A
#
# COMPACT_ATOMS: atom_id res chain seq x y z
N MET A 1 51.88 -13.78 -20.24
CA MET A 1 51.26 -12.73 -19.40
C MET A 1 49.76 -12.87 -19.60
N THR A 2 49.05 -13.35 -18.58
CA THR A 2 47.67 -13.88 -18.70
C THR A 2 46.64 -12.76 -18.78
N MET A 3 45.71 -12.84 -19.73
CA MET A 3 44.61 -11.89 -20.02
C MET A 3 43.59 -11.66 -18.88
N LYS A 4 43.92 -11.95 -17.62
CA LYS A 4 42.99 -11.84 -16.47
C LYS A 4 43.10 -10.53 -15.68
N GLU A 5 44.06 -9.66 -15.96
CA GLU A 5 44.27 -8.41 -15.20
C GLU A 5 43.53 -7.18 -15.74
N ILE A 6 42.79 -7.29 -16.85
CA ILE A 6 42.26 -6.13 -17.59
C ILE A 6 41.05 -5.47 -16.91
N TYR A 7 40.49 -6.04 -15.84
CA TYR A 7 39.29 -5.47 -15.20
C TYR A 7 39.39 -5.44 -13.66
N ARG A 8 40.33 -4.67 -13.13
CA ARG A 8 40.25 -4.17 -11.74
C ARG A 8 39.79 -2.72 -11.78
N PRO A 9 38.50 -2.44 -11.51
CA PRO A 9 38.01 -1.06 -11.49
C PRO A 9 38.79 -0.22 -10.46
N SER A 10 39.06 1.04 -10.79
CA SER A 10 39.78 1.95 -9.89
C SER A 10 38.97 2.23 -8.62
N LEU A 11 39.67 2.50 -7.51
CA LEU A 11 39.02 2.81 -6.22
C LEU A 11 37.99 3.95 -6.34
N TRP A 12 38.30 4.95 -7.18
CA TRP A 12 37.40 6.07 -7.48
C TRP A 12 36.12 5.64 -8.19
N PHE A 13 36.19 4.67 -9.11
CA PHE A 13 35.02 4.11 -9.78
C PHE A 13 34.16 3.28 -8.82
N GLN A 14 34.78 2.56 -7.89
CA GLN A 14 34.07 1.84 -6.84
C GLN A 14 33.37 2.79 -5.86
N LEU A 15 34.02 3.90 -5.48
CA LEU A 15 33.43 4.92 -4.61
C LEU A 15 32.28 5.67 -5.31
N PHE A 16 32.38 5.91 -6.61
CA PHE A 16 31.29 6.48 -7.42
C PHE A 16 30.10 5.50 -7.55
N LEU A 17 30.36 4.23 -7.83
CA LEU A 17 29.31 3.21 -7.86
C LEU A 17 28.64 3.06 -6.49
N ALA A 18 29.41 3.11 -5.41
CA ALA A 18 28.87 3.03 -4.05
C ALA A 18 27.99 4.25 -3.72
N SER A 19 28.32 5.45 -4.19
CA SER A 19 27.48 6.63 -3.96
C SER A 19 26.19 6.61 -4.78
N VAL A 20 26.24 6.17 -6.04
CA VAL A 20 25.04 6.01 -6.89
C VAL A 20 24.13 4.91 -6.34
N MET A 21 24.71 3.76 -5.95
CA MET A 21 23.96 2.69 -5.28
C MET A 21 23.38 3.17 -3.95
N GLY A 22 24.13 3.95 -3.17
CA GLY A 22 23.65 4.54 -1.92
C GLY A 22 22.47 5.49 -2.11
N ILE A 23 22.52 6.36 -3.13
CA ILE A 23 21.41 7.26 -3.49
C ILE A 23 20.19 6.45 -3.97
N PHE A 24 20.41 5.44 -4.80
CA PHE A 24 19.34 4.58 -5.31
C PHE A 24 18.66 3.81 -4.18
N VAL A 25 19.46 3.18 -3.32
CA VAL A 25 18.98 2.45 -2.13
C VAL A 25 18.27 3.39 -1.15
N TYR A 26 18.81 4.58 -0.90
CA TYR A 26 18.18 5.60 -0.05
C TYR A 26 16.82 6.03 -0.59
N ASN A 27 16.72 6.33 -1.89
CA ASN A 27 15.45 6.65 -2.51
C ASN A 27 14.46 5.48 -2.38
N THR A 28 14.88 4.23 -2.62
CA THR A 28 13.98 3.07 -2.49
C THR A 28 13.45 2.87 -1.07
N PHE A 29 14.25 3.13 -0.03
CA PHE A 29 13.80 3.05 1.36
C PHE A 29 12.94 4.25 1.76
N ALA A 30 13.20 5.44 1.20
CA ALA A 30 12.41 6.64 1.45
C ALA A 30 10.98 6.58 0.84
N TYR A 31 10.74 5.72 -0.14
CA TYR A 31 9.43 5.49 -0.76
C TYR A 31 8.68 4.28 -0.17
N ALA A 32 9.09 3.74 0.99
CA ALA A 32 8.27 2.75 1.69
C ALA A 32 6.86 3.35 1.91
N GLU A 33 5.85 2.71 1.32
CA GLU A 33 4.47 3.18 1.31
C GLU A 33 3.98 3.32 2.75
N ASN A 34 3.76 4.57 3.20
CA ASN A 34 3.21 4.81 4.52
C ASN A 34 1.73 4.40 4.50
N GLU A 35 1.36 3.39 5.28
CA GLU A 35 -0.01 2.89 5.39
C GLU A 35 -1.01 4.00 5.72
N GLU A 36 -0.57 5.02 6.46
CA GLU A 36 -1.36 6.18 6.84
C GLU A 36 -1.61 7.17 5.70
N ASP A 37 -0.81 7.13 4.63
CA ASP A 37 -1.02 8.00 3.47
C ASP A 37 -2.20 7.53 2.62
N TRP A 38 -2.26 6.24 2.29
CA TRP A 38 -3.28 5.71 1.38
C TRP A 38 -4.53 5.20 2.10
N MET A 39 -4.44 4.77 3.37
CA MET A 39 -5.59 4.40 4.20
C MET A 39 -5.46 5.01 5.62
N PRO A 40 -5.72 6.33 5.75
CA PRO A 40 -5.49 7.04 7.01
C PRO A 40 -6.37 6.56 8.17
N ASP A 41 -7.60 6.13 7.89
CA ASP A 41 -8.56 5.70 8.91
C ASP A 41 -8.12 4.38 9.56
N SER A 42 -7.76 4.43 10.85
CA SER A 42 -7.29 3.26 11.58
C SER A 42 -8.40 2.22 11.81
N ALA A 43 -9.65 2.66 11.99
CA ALA A 43 -10.78 1.74 12.18
C ALA A 43 -11.11 1.02 10.88
N LEU A 44 -11.01 1.71 9.75
CA LEU A 44 -11.12 1.08 8.43
C LEU A 44 -10.00 0.06 8.21
N ARG A 45 -8.75 0.42 8.52
CA ARG A 45 -7.60 -0.51 8.43
C ARG A 45 -7.81 -1.76 9.26
N GLU A 46 -8.28 -1.61 10.50
CA GLU A 46 -8.56 -2.73 11.40
C GLU A 46 -9.61 -3.68 10.82
N VAL A 47 -10.71 -3.16 10.27
CA VAL A 47 -11.75 -4.04 9.70
C VAL A 47 -11.25 -4.72 8.42
N VAL A 48 -10.44 -4.04 7.61
CA VAL A 48 -9.84 -4.63 6.41
C VAL A 48 -8.81 -5.70 6.77
N SER A 49 -7.97 -5.48 7.79
CA SER A 49 -6.99 -6.47 8.25
C SER A 49 -7.68 -7.70 8.85
N GLU A 50 -8.73 -7.52 9.66
CA GLU A 50 -9.59 -8.59 10.17
C GLU A 50 -10.18 -9.42 9.02
N GLN A 51 -10.73 -8.77 7.99
CA GLN A 51 -11.38 -9.43 6.86
C GLN A 51 -10.38 -10.19 5.96
N LEU A 52 -9.17 -9.65 5.78
CA LEU A 52 -8.11 -10.31 5.00
C LEU A 52 -7.35 -11.37 5.79
N GLY A 53 -7.44 -11.35 7.13
CA GLY A 53 -6.73 -12.26 8.02
C GLY A 53 -5.22 -12.04 8.03
N VAL A 54 -4.76 -10.81 7.82
CA VAL A 54 -3.34 -10.42 7.75
C VAL A 54 -3.12 -9.13 8.52
N GLU A 55 -1.98 -8.99 9.20
CA GLU A 55 -1.65 -7.78 9.96
C GLU A 55 -1.33 -6.60 9.05
N ASN A 56 -0.53 -6.83 8.01
CA ASN A 56 -0.13 -5.81 7.04
C ASN A 56 -0.61 -6.20 5.65
N PHE A 57 -1.17 -5.24 4.93
CA PHE A 57 -1.70 -5.42 3.58
C PHE A 57 -1.37 -4.19 2.73
N THR A 58 -1.33 -4.40 1.42
CA THR A 58 -1.05 -3.36 0.43
C THR A 58 -2.32 -2.97 -0.34
N GLN A 59 -2.24 -1.92 -1.15
CA GLN A 59 -3.33 -1.58 -2.09
C GLN A 59 -3.72 -2.75 -3.01
N ALA A 60 -2.75 -3.60 -3.40
CA ALA A 60 -3.00 -4.75 -4.25
C ALA A 60 -3.80 -5.85 -3.55
N ASP A 61 -3.63 -6.00 -2.23
CA ASP A 61 -4.38 -6.98 -1.44
C ASP A 61 -5.87 -6.64 -1.35
N MET A 62 -6.26 -5.37 -1.54
CA MET A 62 -7.67 -4.95 -1.56
C MET A 62 -8.49 -5.64 -2.66
N LEU A 63 -7.85 -6.13 -3.72
CA LEU A 63 -8.52 -6.93 -4.76
C LEU A 63 -9.05 -8.26 -4.24
N ARG A 64 -8.59 -8.74 -3.08
CA ARG A 64 -9.00 -10.00 -2.45
C ARG A 64 -10.24 -9.85 -1.56
N LEU A 65 -10.82 -8.65 -1.48
CA LEU A 65 -11.89 -8.31 -0.55
C LEU A 65 -13.25 -8.31 -1.26
N PRO A 66 -14.00 -9.43 -1.26
CA PRO A 66 -15.28 -9.53 -1.98
C PRO A 66 -16.44 -8.89 -1.22
N ASN A 67 -16.33 -8.77 0.10
CA ASN A 67 -17.32 -8.15 0.97
C ASN A 67 -16.66 -7.53 2.18
N LEU A 68 -17.29 -6.49 2.74
CA LEU A 68 -16.88 -5.80 3.95
C LEU A 68 -18.09 -5.45 4.81
N ILE A 69 -18.07 -5.85 6.08
CA ILE A 69 -19.13 -5.53 7.05
C ILE A 69 -18.47 -4.83 8.24
N ALA A 70 -18.76 -3.55 8.42
CA ALA A 70 -18.12 -2.68 9.40
C ALA A 70 -19.13 -1.86 10.20
N ILE A 71 -20.20 -2.49 10.68
CA ILE A 71 -21.29 -1.81 11.38
C ILE A 71 -20.79 -1.25 12.73
N GLY A 72 -21.00 0.05 12.98
CA GLY A 72 -20.71 0.68 14.27
C GLY A 72 -19.22 0.74 14.63
N ARG A 73 -18.33 0.76 13.63
CA ARG A 73 -16.87 0.71 13.81
C ARG A 73 -16.20 2.08 14.01
N ASN A 74 -16.98 3.15 14.12
CA ASN A 74 -16.47 4.53 14.19
C ASN A 74 -15.61 4.96 12.99
N ILE A 75 -15.87 4.39 11.82
CA ILE A 75 -15.20 4.78 10.58
C ILE A 75 -15.66 6.19 10.19
N VAL A 76 -14.72 7.03 9.78
CA VAL A 76 -14.94 8.42 9.38
C VAL A 76 -14.53 8.65 7.93
N ASN A 77 -13.47 8.00 7.47
CA ASN A 77 -12.88 8.22 6.14
C ASN A 77 -12.75 6.90 5.37
N LEU A 78 -13.26 6.89 4.14
CA LEU A 78 -13.26 5.72 3.25
C LEU A 78 -12.07 5.66 2.29
N LYS A 79 -11.15 6.62 2.33
CA LYS A 79 -9.92 6.61 1.51
C LYS A 79 -9.19 5.28 1.69
N GLY A 80 -8.86 4.65 0.57
CA GLY A 80 -8.28 3.32 0.47
C GLY A 80 -9.27 2.27 -0.08
N LEU A 81 -10.58 2.44 0.10
CA LEU A 81 -11.57 1.50 -0.45
C LEU A 81 -11.68 1.54 -1.98
N GLU A 82 -11.24 2.61 -2.63
CA GLU A 82 -11.21 2.73 -4.10
C GLU A 82 -10.37 1.62 -4.76
N HIS A 83 -9.46 0.99 -4.03
CA HIS A 83 -8.62 -0.11 -4.48
C HIS A 83 -9.33 -1.48 -4.42
N ALA A 84 -10.44 -1.60 -3.70
CA ALA A 84 -11.21 -2.84 -3.55
C ALA A 84 -12.11 -3.13 -4.77
N LYS A 85 -11.53 -3.26 -5.97
CA LYS A 85 -12.28 -3.36 -7.24
C LYS A 85 -13.22 -4.57 -7.35
N ASN A 86 -12.98 -5.60 -6.55
CA ASN A 86 -13.80 -6.81 -6.49
C ASN A 86 -14.83 -6.77 -5.34
N LEU A 87 -14.97 -5.63 -4.64
CA LEU A 87 -15.93 -5.47 -3.56
C LEU A 87 -17.36 -5.53 -4.13
N GLY A 88 -18.10 -6.56 -3.76
CA GLY A 88 -19.48 -6.78 -4.19
C GLY A 88 -20.51 -6.40 -3.13
N PHE A 89 -20.14 -6.42 -1.85
CA PHE A 89 -21.04 -6.09 -0.75
C PHE A 89 -20.35 -5.22 0.30
N LEU A 90 -21.01 -4.14 0.72
CA LEU A 90 -20.48 -3.19 1.70
C LEU A 90 -21.58 -2.75 2.67
N ASP A 91 -21.42 -3.07 3.96
CA ASP A 91 -22.27 -2.55 5.02
C ASP A 91 -21.45 -1.71 6.00
N LEU A 92 -21.76 -0.42 6.04
CA LEU A 92 -21.11 0.59 6.88
C LEU A 92 -22.09 1.25 7.86
N GLY A 93 -23.21 0.60 8.18
CA GLY A 93 -24.23 1.16 9.06
C GLY A 93 -23.68 1.62 10.42
N GLY A 94 -24.15 2.75 10.94
CA GLY A 94 -23.74 3.25 12.27
C GLY A 94 -22.32 3.82 12.35
N ASN A 95 -21.72 4.21 11.22
CA ASN A 95 -20.46 4.95 11.17
C ASN A 95 -20.68 6.47 11.00
N GLN A 96 -19.59 7.24 10.99
CA GLN A 96 -19.59 8.71 10.94
C GLN A 96 -19.04 9.21 9.59
N ILE A 97 -19.39 8.51 8.52
CA ILE A 97 -18.91 8.77 7.18
C ILE A 97 -19.69 9.94 6.57
N SER A 98 -18.97 10.96 6.11
CA SER A 98 -19.55 12.11 5.43
C SER A 98 -19.24 12.16 3.93
N ASP A 99 -18.19 11.45 3.50
CA ASP A 99 -17.73 11.42 2.13
C ASP A 99 -17.76 9.99 1.56
N LEU A 100 -18.55 9.79 0.51
CA LEU A 100 -18.67 8.52 -0.21
C LEU A 100 -17.91 8.53 -1.56
N HIS A 101 -17.22 9.61 -1.93
CA HIS A 101 -16.45 9.68 -3.18
C HIS A 101 -15.45 8.54 -3.36
N PRO A 102 -14.77 8.01 -2.31
CA PRO A 102 -13.88 6.85 -2.46
C PRO A 102 -14.56 5.59 -3.04
N LEU A 103 -15.89 5.49 -2.95
CA LEU A 103 -16.66 4.35 -3.48
C LEU A 103 -17.08 4.53 -4.94
N ALA A 104 -16.96 5.74 -5.51
CA ALA A 104 -17.55 6.08 -6.80
C ALA A 104 -17.05 5.23 -7.98
N GLY A 105 -15.86 4.64 -7.86
CA GLY A 105 -15.25 3.79 -8.88
C GLY A 105 -15.40 2.28 -8.65
N LEU A 106 -16.25 1.86 -7.70
CA LEU A 106 -16.48 0.45 -7.37
C LEU A 106 -17.71 -0.07 -8.14
N THR A 107 -17.51 -0.43 -9.40
CA THR A 107 -18.59 -0.85 -10.30
C THR A 107 -19.18 -2.23 -9.98
N SER A 108 -18.46 -3.03 -9.18
CA SER A 108 -18.90 -4.37 -8.75
C SER A 108 -19.79 -4.33 -7.50
N LEU A 109 -19.92 -3.16 -6.86
CA LEU A 109 -20.63 -3.00 -5.60
C LEU A 109 -22.14 -2.96 -5.84
N GLU A 110 -22.88 -3.86 -5.19
CA GLU A 110 -24.35 -3.96 -5.26
C GLU A 110 -25.05 -3.31 -4.05
#